data_AF-W0J6W3-F1
#
_entry.id   AF-W0J6W3-F1
#
_cell.length_a   1.000
_cell.length_b   1.000
_cell.length_c   1.000
_cell.angle_alpha   90.00
_cell.angle_beta   90.00
_cell.angle_gamma   90.00
#
_symmetry.space_group_name_H-M   'P 1'
#
loop_
_entity.id
_entity.type
_entity.pdbx_description
1 polymer ?
#
loop_
_entity_poly.entity_id
_entity_poly.type
_entity_poly.pdbx_seq_one_letter_code
_entity_poly.pdbx_strand_id
1 'polypeptide(L)'
;MRDILPPWRPYFTPERRPALRAAVARWTGTPFRAHTAVPGPQGGVDCVHFIHAVLAECGATADQSLPAGYSLAHGHHSARPDLLRWLMEATAPGLALVMVPPLGRLIPGDLLAIQTGLTAHHLALCTGDGQCAHAADGAGVIVHDAEHETFLRRVLFAARIMEAAPPPPVQGSGFPVQGSENSKPETPDSRLKPEVSA
;
A
#
# COMPACT_ATOMS: atom_id res chain seq x y z
N MET A 1 17.68 -25.84 -5.78
CA MET A 1 17.23 -25.71 -4.38
C MET A 1 15.70 -25.72 -4.34
N ARG A 2 15.07 -25.75 -3.15
CA ARG A 2 13.70 -25.23 -3.00
C ARG A 2 13.84 -23.80 -2.49
N ASP A 3 13.64 -22.84 -3.36
CA ASP A 3 13.62 -21.44 -2.95
C ASP A 3 12.29 -21.19 -2.25
N ILE A 4 12.33 -21.28 -0.92
CA ILE A 4 11.18 -21.00 -0.06
C ILE A 4 10.96 -19.50 -0.08
N LEU A 5 10.25 -19.03 -1.12
CA LEU A 5 9.72 -17.67 -1.16
C LEU A 5 8.97 -17.41 0.15
N PRO A 6 9.13 -16.24 0.78
CA PRO A 6 8.43 -15.94 2.02
C PRO A 6 6.92 -16.04 1.79
N PRO A 7 6.14 -16.46 2.80
CA PRO A 7 4.68 -16.46 2.69
C PRO A 7 4.19 -15.02 2.43
N TRP A 8 3.79 -14.73 1.20
CA TRP A 8 3.33 -13.40 0.81
C TRP A 8 1.92 -13.15 1.34
N ARG A 9 1.68 -11.97 1.93
CA ARG A 9 0.35 -11.51 2.34
C ARG A 9 0.00 -10.15 1.71
N PRO A 10 -1.28 -9.82 1.49
CA PRO A 10 -1.66 -8.50 0.98
C PRO A 10 -1.20 -7.39 1.93
N TYR A 11 -0.64 -6.32 1.39
CA TYR A 11 -0.16 -5.18 2.18
C TYR A 11 -1.30 -4.53 2.98
N PHE A 12 -2.48 -4.39 2.38
CA PHE A 12 -3.66 -3.78 3.02
C PHE A 12 -4.43 -4.78 3.90
N THR A 13 -3.75 -5.20 4.97
CA THR A 13 -4.32 -5.97 6.09
C THR A 13 -5.47 -5.20 6.77
N PRO A 14 -6.32 -5.85 7.59
CA PRO A 14 -7.44 -5.18 8.27
C PRO A 14 -7.05 -3.91 9.04
N GLU A 15 -5.84 -3.89 9.59
CA GLU A 15 -5.28 -2.81 10.42
C GLU A 15 -4.83 -1.60 9.58
N ARG A 16 -4.44 -1.80 8.32
CA ARG A 16 -4.01 -0.74 7.37
C ARG A 16 -5.16 -0.17 6.53
N ARG A 17 -6.29 -0.88 6.40
CA ARG A 17 -7.48 -0.41 5.66
C ARG A 17 -8.08 0.92 6.15
N PRO A 18 -8.06 1.27 7.47
CA PRO A 18 -8.45 2.59 7.92
C PRO A 18 -7.62 3.71 7.28
N ALA A 19 -6.30 3.53 7.15
CA ALA A 19 -5.41 4.52 6.52
C ALA A 19 -5.73 4.65 5.01
N LEU A 20 -5.93 3.54 4.31
CA LEU A 20 -6.36 3.53 2.89
C LEU A 20 -7.65 4.34 2.68
N ARG A 21 -8.67 4.10 3.50
CA ARG A 21 -9.95 4.85 3.40
C ARG A 21 -9.80 6.31 3.79
N ALA A 22 -8.99 6.63 4.80
CA ALA A 22 -8.73 8.02 5.21
C ALA A 22 -8.00 8.82 4.12
N ALA A 23 -6.99 8.22 3.48
CA ALA A 23 -6.30 8.79 2.33
C ALA A 23 -7.30 9.02 1.18
N VAL A 24 -8.04 8.00 0.72
CA VAL A 24 -9.02 8.18 -0.36
C VAL A 24 -10.07 9.24 -0.02
N ALA A 25 -10.60 9.27 1.20
CA ALA A 25 -11.57 10.28 1.63
C ALA A 25 -11.03 11.72 1.60
N ARG A 26 -9.73 11.92 1.85
CA ARG A 26 -9.03 13.22 1.72
C ARG A 26 -8.95 13.69 0.27
N TRP A 27 -8.90 12.76 -0.69
CA TRP A 27 -8.84 13.05 -2.12
C TRP A 27 -10.22 13.14 -2.80
N THR A 28 -11.26 12.48 -2.29
CA THR A 28 -12.62 12.50 -2.87
C THR A 28 -13.11 13.93 -3.13
N GLY A 29 -13.61 14.19 -4.35
CA GLY A 29 -14.05 15.52 -4.78
C GLY A 29 -12.93 16.47 -5.24
N THR A 30 -11.67 16.04 -5.24
CA THR A 30 -10.58 16.79 -5.90
C THR A 30 -10.82 16.85 -7.41
N PRO A 31 -10.80 18.03 -8.06
CA PRO A 31 -11.00 18.15 -9.50
C PRO A 31 -9.97 17.39 -10.33
N PHE A 32 -10.35 16.96 -11.54
CA PHE A 32 -9.38 16.37 -12.46
C PHE A 32 -8.45 17.44 -13.02
N ARG A 33 -7.14 17.26 -12.90
CA ARG A 33 -6.12 18.09 -13.56
C ARG A 33 -4.88 17.25 -13.88
N ALA A 34 -4.56 17.16 -15.17
CA ALA A 34 -3.38 16.48 -15.67
C ALA A 34 -2.09 16.97 -15.00
N HIS A 35 -1.19 16.04 -14.67
CA HIS A 35 0.16 16.32 -14.16
C HIS A 35 0.19 17.11 -12.84
N THR A 36 -0.78 16.87 -11.96
CA THR A 36 -0.85 17.49 -10.63
C THR A 36 -1.22 16.49 -9.54
N ALA A 37 -0.87 16.81 -8.29
CA ALA A 37 -1.15 16.00 -7.11
C ALA A 37 -1.45 16.90 -5.90
N VAL A 38 -2.58 17.64 -5.95
CA VAL A 38 -3.02 18.54 -4.87
C VAL A 38 -4.45 18.16 -4.46
N PRO A 39 -4.68 17.68 -3.23
CA PRO A 39 -6.02 17.27 -2.79
C PRO A 39 -6.93 18.46 -2.47
N GLY A 40 -8.24 18.23 -2.55
CA GLY A 40 -9.29 19.18 -2.17
C GLY A 40 -9.89 19.97 -3.34
N PRO A 41 -10.98 20.73 -3.10
CA PRO A 41 -11.84 21.29 -4.15
C PRO A 41 -11.20 22.37 -5.03
N GLN A 42 -10.11 23.00 -4.58
CA GLN A 42 -9.33 23.97 -5.37
C GLN A 42 -8.11 23.32 -6.05
N GLY A 43 -7.77 22.10 -5.63
CA GLY A 43 -6.63 21.32 -6.08
C GLY A 43 -6.83 20.70 -7.46
N GLY A 44 -6.14 19.60 -7.70
CA GLY A 44 -6.07 18.95 -9.00
C GLY A 44 -5.31 17.63 -8.92
N VAL A 45 -5.83 16.61 -9.60
CA VAL A 45 -5.15 15.32 -9.72
C VAL A 45 -5.57 14.56 -10.97
N ASP A 46 -4.69 13.71 -11.52
CA ASP A 46 -5.05 12.72 -12.54
C ASP A 46 -5.07 11.29 -11.99
N CYS A 47 -5.50 10.32 -12.80
CA CYS A 47 -5.69 8.93 -12.36
C CYS A 47 -4.40 8.24 -11.89
N VAL A 48 -3.22 8.69 -12.31
CA VAL A 48 -1.95 8.08 -11.90
C VAL A 48 -1.39 8.78 -10.67
N HIS A 49 -1.41 10.10 -10.63
CA HIS A 49 -1.02 10.88 -9.45
C HIS A 49 -1.91 10.59 -8.23
N PHE A 50 -3.22 10.38 -8.42
CA PHE A 50 -4.14 10.02 -7.33
C PHE A 50 -3.76 8.69 -6.69
N ILE A 51 -3.54 7.67 -7.53
CA ILE A 51 -3.15 6.32 -7.08
C ILE A 51 -1.79 6.38 -6.39
N HIS A 52 -0.82 7.07 -6.98
CA HIS A 52 0.50 7.25 -6.39
C HIS A 52 0.45 7.91 -5.01
N ALA A 53 -0.24 9.04 -4.89
CA ALA A 53 -0.30 9.79 -3.65
C ALA A 53 -1.03 9.02 -2.54
N VAL A 54 -2.14 8.34 -2.85
CA VAL A 54 -2.83 7.48 -1.86
C VAL A 54 -1.95 6.31 -1.41
N LEU A 55 -1.21 5.68 -2.33
CA LEU A 55 -0.28 4.60 -1.98
C LEU A 55 0.93 5.10 -1.17
N ALA A 56 1.44 6.29 -1.46
CA ALA A 56 2.53 6.93 -0.70
C ALA A 56 2.07 7.35 0.71
N GLU A 57 0.88 7.95 0.85
CA GLU A 57 0.24 8.24 2.15
C GLU A 57 0.00 6.96 2.98
N CYS A 58 -0.17 5.81 2.32
CA CYS A 58 -0.29 4.51 2.98
C CYS A 58 1.06 3.80 3.22
N GLY A 59 2.19 4.34 2.77
CA GLY A 59 3.51 3.69 2.84
C GLY A 59 3.68 2.45 1.94
N ALA A 60 2.85 2.31 0.91
CA ALA A 60 2.86 1.19 -0.05
C ALA A 60 3.75 1.46 -1.28
N THR A 61 4.01 2.74 -1.58
CA THR A 61 4.96 3.19 -2.61
C THR A 61 5.92 4.22 -2.02
N ALA A 62 7.09 4.36 -2.63
CA ALA A 62 7.97 5.49 -2.34
C ALA A 62 7.33 6.83 -2.76
N ASP A 63 7.63 7.90 -2.02
CA ASP A 63 7.37 9.26 -2.48
C ASP A 63 8.40 9.63 -3.55
N GLN A 64 7.97 9.61 -4.81
CA GLN A 64 8.81 9.86 -5.99
C GLN A 64 7.97 10.46 -7.12
N SER A 65 8.60 11.26 -7.98
CA SER A 65 7.97 11.76 -9.20
C SER A 65 7.59 10.64 -10.17
N LEU A 66 6.53 10.84 -10.96
CA LEU A 66 6.25 10.00 -12.14
C LEU A 66 7.40 10.06 -13.16
N PRO A 67 7.51 9.08 -14.08
CA PRO A 67 8.59 9.05 -15.07
C PRO A 67 8.59 10.27 -15.98
N ALA A 68 9.79 10.75 -16.33
CA ALA A 68 9.96 11.72 -17.39
C ALA A 68 9.35 11.17 -18.70
N GLY A 69 8.42 11.93 -19.29
CA GLY A 69 7.67 11.50 -20.47
C GLY A 69 6.33 10.80 -20.19
N TYR A 70 5.91 10.63 -18.93
CA TYR A 70 4.52 10.29 -18.63
C TYR A 70 3.58 11.34 -19.25
N SER A 71 2.56 10.87 -19.98
CA SER A 71 1.55 11.70 -20.62
C SER A 71 0.24 10.92 -20.74
N LEU A 72 -0.87 11.53 -20.30
CA LEU A 72 -2.22 10.98 -20.46
C LEU A 72 -2.53 10.72 -21.95
N ALA A 73 -2.07 11.61 -22.85
CA ALA A 73 -2.26 11.49 -24.29
C ALA A 73 -1.46 10.33 -24.92
N HIS A 74 -0.37 9.88 -24.30
CA HIS A 74 0.39 8.70 -24.77
C HIS A 74 -0.51 7.46 -24.83
N GLY A 75 -1.53 7.41 -23.96
CA GLY A 75 -2.48 6.31 -23.87
C GLY A 75 -3.46 6.17 -25.04
N HIS A 76 -3.56 7.16 -25.92
CA HIS A 76 -4.36 7.03 -27.14
C HIS A 76 -3.56 6.46 -28.31
N HIS A 77 -2.24 6.29 -28.16
CA HIS A 77 -1.31 6.03 -29.27
C HIS A 77 -0.22 4.99 -28.97
N SER A 78 -0.19 4.37 -27.78
CA SER A 78 0.91 3.48 -27.37
C SER A 78 0.41 2.31 -26.53
N ALA A 79 0.80 1.09 -26.92
CA ALA A 79 0.51 -0.15 -26.19
C ALA A 79 1.58 -0.50 -25.14
N ARG A 80 2.47 0.43 -24.77
CA ARG A 80 3.53 0.16 -23.79
C ARG A 80 2.98 0.15 -22.36
N PRO A 81 3.29 -0.88 -21.54
CA PRO A 81 2.85 -0.97 -20.15
C PRO A 81 3.71 -0.12 -19.20
N ASP A 82 4.17 1.06 -19.64
CA ASP A 82 5.11 1.91 -18.89
C ASP A 82 4.54 2.34 -17.53
N LEU A 83 3.21 2.46 -17.42
CA LEU A 83 2.49 2.72 -16.18
C LEU A 83 2.55 1.55 -15.18
N LEU A 84 2.42 0.30 -15.65
CA LEU A 84 2.58 -0.88 -14.80
C LEU A 84 4.04 -1.06 -14.37
N ARG A 85 4.98 -0.84 -15.30
CA ARG A 85 6.41 -0.87 -15.02
C ARG A 85 6.79 0.16 -13.96
N TRP A 86 6.33 1.40 -14.08
CA TRP A 86 6.58 2.42 -13.06
C TRP A 86 5.90 2.08 -11.72
N LEU A 87 4.69 1.50 -11.69
CA LEU A 87 4.08 1.03 -10.42
C LEU A 87 4.92 -0.06 -9.73
N MET A 88 5.54 -0.96 -10.50
CA MET A 88 6.48 -1.95 -9.97
C MET A 88 7.78 -1.29 -9.46
N GLU A 89 8.31 -0.30 -10.18
CA GLU A 89 9.49 0.49 -9.79
C GLU A 89 9.22 1.41 -8.57
N ALA A 90 7.96 1.84 -8.36
CA ALA A 90 7.52 2.69 -7.25
C ALA A 90 7.14 1.92 -5.96
N THR A 91 6.93 0.60 -6.07
CA THR A 91 6.53 -0.26 -4.95
C THR A 91 7.62 -0.24 -3.86
N ALA A 92 7.24 0.01 -2.61
CA ALA A 92 8.21 0.29 -1.54
C ALA A 92 9.11 -0.94 -1.22
N PRO A 93 10.36 -0.74 -0.75
CA PRO A 93 11.28 -1.85 -0.45
C PRO A 93 10.70 -2.90 0.50
N GLY A 94 10.82 -4.17 0.14
CA GLY A 94 10.22 -5.30 0.87
C GLY A 94 8.78 -5.64 0.45
N LEU A 95 8.17 -4.83 -0.41
CA LEU A 95 6.89 -5.10 -1.04
C LEU A 95 7.06 -5.63 -2.48
N ALA A 96 6.01 -6.23 -3.02
CA ALA A 96 5.97 -6.71 -4.41
C ALA A 96 4.58 -6.47 -5.01
N LEU A 97 4.52 -5.98 -6.25
CA LEU A 97 3.28 -5.88 -7.01
C LEU A 97 3.02 -7.18 -7.78
N VAL A 98 1.92 -7.86 -7.47
CA VAL A 98 1.58 -9.19 -8.02
C VAL A 98 0.29 -9.11 -8.83
N MET A 99 0.31 -9.61 -10.06
CA MET A 99 -0.89 -9.66 -10.92
C MET A 99 -1.92 -10.64 -10.34
N VAL A 100 -3.20 -10.24 -10.32
CA VAL A 100 -4.32 -11.07 -9.84
C VAL A 100 -5.46 -11.10 -10.87
N PRO A 101 -6.29 -12.16 -10.90
CA PRO A 101 -7.41 -12.24 -11.84
C PRO A 101 -8.40 -11.07 -11.63
N PRO A 102 -8.74 -10.27 -12.65
CA PRO A 102 -9.63 -9.11 -12.50
C PRO A 102 -11.09 -9.49 -12.21
N LEU A 103 -11.49 -10.71 -12.59
CA LEU A 103 -12.79 -11.32 -12.22
C LEU A 103 -12.71 -12.17 -10.94
N GLY A 104 -11.59 -12.09 -10.21
CA GLY A 104 -11.45 -12.73 -8.90
C GLY A 104 -12.07 -11.88 -7.78
N ARG A 105 -12.00 -12.37 -6.53
CA ARG A 105 -12.38 -11.56 -5.37
C ARG A 105 -11.39 -10.40 -5.20
N LEU A 106 -11.80 -9.23 -5.64
CA LEU A 106 -11.13 -7.96 -5.36
C LEU A 106 -11.16 -7.68 -3.85
N ILE A 107 -10.09 -7.06 -3.35
CA ILE A 107 -9.93 -6.69 -1.94
C ILE A 107 -9.44 -5.24 -1.80
N PRO A 108 -9.58 -4.61 -0.62
CA PRO A 108 -8.96 -3.31 -0.35
C PRO A 108 -7.48 -3.31 -0.71
N GLY A 109 -7.05 -2.34 -1.50
CA GLY A 109 -5.66 -2.22 -1.97
C GLY A 109 -5.36 -2.83 -3.34
N ASP A 110 -6.32 -3.47 -4.00
CA ASP A 110 -6.15 -3.91 -5.38
C ASP A 110 -6.20 -2.73 -6.36
N LEU A 111 -5.23 -2.69 -7.27
CA LEU A 111 -5.15 -1.75 -8.38
C LEU A 111 -5.80 -2.37 -9.62
N LEU A 112 -6.70 -1.63 -10.26
CA LEU A 112 -7.40 -2.03 -11.48
C LEU A 112 -6.90 -1.18 -12.65
N ALA A 113 -6.36 -1.84 -13.68
CA ALA A 113 -5.97 -1.17 -14.92
C ALA A 113 -7.11 -1.26 -15.94
N ILE A 114 -7.57 -0.10 -16.38
CA ILE A 114 -8.84 0.08 -17.08
C ILE A 114 -8.58 0.62 -18.49
N GLN A 115 -9.28 0.03 -19.47
CA GLN A 115 -9.20 0.43 -20.86
C GLN A 115 -9.84 1.80 -21.08
N THR A 116 -9.09 2.73 -21.66
CA THR A 116 -9.53 4.04 -22.14
C THR A 116 -9.05 4.20 -23.57
N GLY A 117 -9.98 4.20 -24.54
CA GLY A 117 -9.62 4.04 -25.94
C GLY A 117 -9.15 2.61 -26.24
N LEU A 118 -7.96 2.47 -26.81
CA LEU A 118 -7.46 1.17 -27.30
C LEU A 118 -6.73 0.34 -26.24
N THR A 119 -6.30 0.95 -25.13
CA THR A 119 -5.26 0.40 -24.24
C THR A 119 -5.44 0.82 -22.77
N ALA A 120 -4.61 0.29 -21.87
CA ALA A 120 -4.73 0.43 -20.41
C ALA A 120 -4.10 1.73 -19.87
N HIS A 121 -4.89 2.81 -19.76
CA HIS A 121 -4.37 4.13 -19.35
C HIS A 121 -5.18 4.83 -18.27
N HIS A 122 -6.14 4.12 -17.67
CA HIS A 122 -6.84 4.57 -16.48
C HIS A 122 -6.61 3.57 -15.34
N LEU A 123 -6.55 4.09 -14.11
CA LEU A 123 -6.35 3.30 -12.91
C LEU A 123 -7.45 3.60 -11.89
N ALA A 124 -7.88 2.56 -11.19
CA ALA A 124 -8.67 2.67 -9.97
C ALA A 124 -8.06 1.83 -8.84
N LEU A 125 -8.44 2.15 -7.61
CA LEU A 125 -7.99 1.49 -6.38
C LEU A 125 -9.22 0.99 -5.63
N CYS A 126 -9.28 -0.32 -5.37
CA CYS A 126 -10.31 -0.94 -4.56
C CYS A 126 -10.19 -0.44 -3.11
N THR A 127 -11.22 0.23 -2.60
CA THR A 127 -11.23 0.82 -1.24
C THR A 127 -11.72 -0.19 -0.20
N GLY A 128 -12.55 -1.13 -0.63
CA GLY A 128 -13.24 -2.12 0.21
C GLY A 128 -14.74 -2.03 0.05
N ASP A 129 -15.44 -2.95 0.71
CA ASP A 129 -16.90 -2.86 0.89
C ASP A 129 -17.68 -2.73 -0.45
N GLY A 130 -17.17 -3.39 -1.50
CA GLY A 130 -17.70 -3.37 -2.86
C GLY A 130 -17.25 -2.17 -3.71
N GLN A 131 -16.47 -1.23 -3.17
CA GLN A 131 -16.16 0.04 -3.81
C GLN A 131 -14.73 0.14 -4.38
N CYS A 132 -14.59 1.01 -5.38
CA CYS A 132 -13.32 1.49 -5.91
C CYS A 132 -13.32 3.02 -6.07
N ALA A 133 -12.12 3.61 -6.13
CA ALA A 133 -11.92 5.04 -6.28
C ALA A 133 -10.94 5.36 -7.41
N HIS A 134 -11.18 6.46 -8.13
CA HIS A 134 -10.28 6.98 -9.17
C HIS A 134 -10.53 8.45 -9.48
N ALA A 135 -9.53 9.14 -10.03
CA ALA A 135 -9.71 10.45 -10.66
C ALA A 135 -10.14 10.28 -12.13
N ALA A 136 -11.37 10.65 -12.46
CA ALA A 136 -11.88 10.65 -13.85
C ALA A 136 -11.92 12.06 -14.43
N ASP A 137 -11.61 12.18 -15.73
CA ASP A 137 -11.77 13.44 -16.45
C ASP A 137 -13.24 13.91 -16.43
N GLY A 138 -13.43 15.22 -16.36
CA GLY A 138 -14.73 15.87 -16.13
C GLY A 138 -15.37 15.66 -14.74
N ALA A 139 -14.97 14.65 -13.97
CA ALA A 139 -15.60 14.29 -12.68
C ALA A 139 -14.71 14.53 -11.45
N GLY A 140 -13.39 14.48 -11.59
CA GLY A 140 -12.46 14.48 -10.46
C GLY A 140 -12.37 13.12 -9.76
N VAL A 141 -11.91 13.13 -8.50
CA VAL A 141 -11.81 11.91 -7.67
C VAL A 141 -13.20 11.50 -7.21
N ILE A 142 -13.66 10.36 -7.72
CA ILE A 142 -14.94 9.75 -7.38
C ILE A 142 -14.72 8.38 -6.73
N VAL A 143 -15.71 7.95 -5.94
CA VAL A 143 -15.82 6.60 -5.38
C VAL A 143 -17.13 6.02 -5.87
N HIS A 144 -17.11 4.79 -6.40
CA HIS A 144 -18.31 4.11 -6.90
C HIS A 144 -18.22 2.60 -6.67
N ASP A 145 -19.31 1.90 -7.02
CA ASP A 145 -19.40 0.44 -6.98
C ASP A 145 -18.42 -0.21 -7.98
N ALA A 146 -17.53 -1.06 -7.49
CA ALA A 146 -16.54 -1.77 -8.29
C ALA A 146 -17.14 -2.90 -9.12
N GLU A 147 -18.34 -3.40 -8.76
CA GLU A 147 -19.08 -4.42 -9.50
C GLU A 147 -19.90 -3.83 -10.66
N HIS A 148 -19.90 -2.49 -10.83
CA HIS A 148 -20.61 -1.80 -11.90
C HIS A 148 -20.21 -2.34 -13.29
N GLU A 149 -21.16 -2.93 -14.02
CA GLU A 149 -20.86 -3.81 -15.16
C GLU A 149 -20.03 -3.12 -16.27
N THR A 150 -20.33 -1.86 -16.60
CA THR A 150 -19.62 -1.11 -17.65
C THR A 150 -18.19 -0.72 -17.25
N PHE A 151 -17.88 -0.76 -15.95
CA PHE A 151 -16.54 -0.56 -15.40
C PHE A 151 -15.77 -1.89 -15.42
N LEU A 152 -16.35 -2.98 -14.89
CA LEU A 152 -15.74 -4.32 -14.94
C LEU A 152 -15.42 -4.79 -16.37
N ARG A 153 -16.32 -4.56 -17.33
CA ARG A 153 -16.11 -4.85 -18.77
C ARG A 153 -14.89 -4.14 -19.38
N ARG A 154 -14.30 -3.16 -18.69
CA ARG A 154 -13.12 -2.39 -19.12
C ARG A 154 -11.86 -2.69 -18.28
N VAL A 155 -11.94 -3.50 -17.22
CA VAL A 155 -10.76 -3.89 -16.44
C VAL A 155 -9.96 -4.92 -17.23
N LEU A 156 -8.76 -4.53 -17.67
CA LEU A 156 -7.85 -5.39 -18.46
C LEU A 156 -7.01 -6.30 -17.55
N PHE A 157 -6.61 -5.80 -16.39
CA PHE A 157 -5.95 -6.59 -15.35
C PHE A 157 -6.14 -5.95 -13.97
N ALA A 158 -5.96 -6.77 -12.93
CA ALA A 158 -5.82 -6.32 -11.56
C ALA A 158 -4.42 -6.66 -11.02
N ALA A 159 -3.91 -5.85 -10.09
CA ALA A 159 -2.63 -6.06 -9.43
C ALA A 159 -2.74 -5.74 -7.94
N ARG A 160 -2.02 -6.48 -7.11
CA ARG A 160 -2.12 -6.44 -5.64
C ARG A 160 -0.75 -6.19 -5.04
N ILE A 161 -0.63 -5.20 -4.17
CA ILE A 161 0.60 -4.99 -3.40
C ILE A 161 0.64 -6.03 -2.27
N MET A 162 1.70 -6.81 -2.27
CA MET A 162 1.98 -7.88 -1.31
C MET A 162 3.22 -7.50 -0.49
N GLU A 163 3.28 -7.95 0.76
CA GLU A 163 4.50 -7.93 1.57
C GLU A 163 4.91 -9.34 1.95
N ALA A 164 6.21 -9.56 2.18
CA ALA A 164 6.66 -10.76 2.88
C ALA A 164 6.03 -10.76 4.27
N ALA A 165 5.23 -11.78 4.61
CA ALA A 165 4.76 -11.91 5.98
C ALA A 165 5.97 -12.10 6.91
N PRO A 166 5.91 -11.62 8.16
CA PRO A 166 6.96 -11.88 9.14
C PRO A 166 7.19 -13.38 9.25
N PRO A 167 8.44 -13.83 9.52
CA PRO A 167 8.69 -15.23 9.81
C PRO A 167 7.76 -15.67 10.96
N PRO A 168 7.25 -16.92 10.95
CA PRO A 168 6.47 -17.42 12.07
C PRO A 168 7.30 -17.23 13.35
N PRO A 169 6.68 -16.86 14.49
CA PRO A 169 7.41 -16.73 15.73
C PRO A 169 8.15 -18.04 15.97
N VAL A 170 9.48 -17.96 16.16
CA VAL A 170 10.30 -19.13 16.45
C VAL A 170 9.72 -19.73 17.72
N GLN A 171 9.03 -20.86 17.57
CA GLN A 171 8.56 -21.64 18.71
C GLN A 171 9.80 -21.98 19.50
N GLY A 172 9.97 -21.33 20.66
CA GLY A 172 11.23 -21.32 21.38
C GLY A 172 11.70 -22.75 21.54
N SER A 173 12.84 -23.08 20.93
CA SER A 173 13.37 -24.43 21.00
C SER A 173 13.59 -24.73 22.47
N GLY A 174 12.78 -25.67 22.99
CA GLY A 174 12.71 -26.02 24.40
C GLY A 174 13.93 -26.78 24.87
N PHE A 175 15.12 -26.23 24.62
CA PHE A 175 16.30 -26.52 25.41
C PHE A 175 15.94 -26.20 26.85
N PRO A 176 15.85 -27.21 27.74
CA PRO A 176 15.62 -26.94 29.14
C PRO A 176 16.79 -26.08 29.62
N VAL A 177 16.49 -24.90 30.15
CA VAL A 177 17.47 -24.13 30.91
C VAL A 177 17.81 -24.98 32.12
N GLN A 178 18.89 -25.75 32.03
CA GLN A 178 19.43 -26.47 33.17
C GLN A 178 19.73 -25.42 34.24
N GLY A 179 19.00 -25.50 35.35
CA GLY A 179 19.01 -24.47 36.37
C GLY A 179 20.41 -24.32 36.95
N SER A 180 21.10 -23.23 36.60
CA SER A 180 22.23 -22.77 37.37
C SER A 180 21.70 -22.28 38.71
N GLU A 181 21.85 -23.10 39.75
CA GLU A 181 21.54 -22.78 41.15
C GLU A 181 22.49 -21.70 41.68
N ASN A 182 22.34 -20.48 41.18
CA ASN A 182 23.15 -19.34 41.58
C ASN A 182 22.76 -18.88 43.00
N SER A 183 23.43 -19.49 43.98
CA SER A 183 24.11 -18.77 45.06
C SER A 183 23.48 -17.43 45.46
N LYS A 184 22.62 -17.52 46.48
CA LYS A 184 22.05 -16.40 47.24
C LYS A 184 23.16 -15.39 47.63
N PRO A 185 23.06 -14.10 47.24
CA PRO A 185 24.06 -13.11 47.63
C PRO A 185 23.96 -12.81 49.13
N GLU A 186 25.10 -12.80 49.82
CA GLU A 186 25.19 -12.37 51.22
C GLU A 186 25.07 -10.84 51.33
N THR A 187 24.21 -10.37 52.22
CA THR A 187 24.06 -8.94 52.55
C THR A 187 25.11 -8.51 53.58
N PRO A 188 25.95 -7.50 53.30
CA PRO A 188 26.90 -6.97 54.30
C PRO A 188 26.19 -6.36 55.52
N ASP A 189 26.68 -6.66 56.74
CA ASP A 189 26.15 -6.06 57.98
C ASP A 189 26.52 -4.58 58.08
N SER A 190 25.52 -3.70 58.14
CA SER A 190 25.69 -2.23 58.08
C SER A 190 25.70 -1.57 59.46
N ARG A 191 26.54 -2.09 60.37
CA ARG A 191 26.84 -1.43 61.65
C ARG A 191 27.96 -0.41 61.48
N LEU A 192 27.60 0.88 61.53
CA LEU A 192 28.12 1.85 62.53
C LEU A 192 27.61 3.28 62.26
N LYS A 193 27.10 3.91 63.33
CA LYS A 193 27.09 5.37 63.56
C LYS A 193 28.37 5.70 64.38
N PRO A 194 28.81 6.97 64.64
CA PRO A 194 28.13 8.27 64.48
C PRO A 194 29.03 9.25 63.66
N GLU A 195 29.19 10.59 63.85
CA GLU A 195 28.71 11.55 64.85
C GLU A 195 28.63 13.02 64.35
N VAL A 196 27.95 13.83 65.18
CA VAL A 196 27.79 15.30 65.30
C VAL A 196 28.82 16.25 64.66
N SER A 197 28.33 17.30 63.98
CA SER A 197 28.65 18.75 64.13
C SER A 197 28.06 19.55 62.95
N ALA A 198 27.76 20.85 63.03
CA ALA A 198 27.39 21.75 64.14
C ALA A 198 26.81 23.04 63.51
#